data_AF-A0A2A2M2X5-F1
#
_entry.id   AF-A0A2A2M2X5-F1
#
_cell.length_a   1.000
_cell.length_b   1.000
_cell.length_c   1.000
_cell.angle_alpha   90.00
_cell.angle_beta   90.00
_cell.angle_gamma   90.00
#
_symmetry.space_group_name_H-M   'P 1'
#
loop_
_entity.id
_entity.type
_entity.pdbx_description
1 polymer ?
#
loop_
_entity_poly.entity_id
_entity_poly.type
_entity_poly.pdbx_seq_one_letter_code
_entity_poly.pdbx_strand_id
1 'polypeptide(L)'
;MGGGAGGPAGPEQVGGVAFIGQVLDGFDAKGLRGAVDEAKQRLGGSGVAVMVAVNDGRASIAVGVTDDLVGRITAVDLLRKAVAVLGGQGGGGRPDMAQGGGPDGSKAADAVDAIRAALAEAPVAA
;
A
#
# COMPACT_ATOMS: atom_id res chain seq x y z
N MET A 1 6.12 24.08 3.15
CA MET A 1 4.82 23.38 3.06
C MET A 1 5.07 22.01 2.43
N GLY A 2 4.56 20.94 3.03
CA GLY A 2 4.81 19.54 2.63
C GLY A 2 5.48 18.75 3.74
N GLY A 3 4.81 18.61 4.89
CA GLY A 3 5.26 17.73 5.98
C GLY A 3 4.81 16.29 5.73
N GLY A 4 5.63 15.33 6.17
CA GLY A 4 5.24 13.92 6.24
C GLY A 4 6.30 12.93 5.75
N ALA A 5 7.56 13.07 6.15
CA ALA A 5 8.52 11.96 6.03
C ALA A 5 8.09 10.84 7.00
N GLY A 6 7.78 9.67 6.44
CA GLY A 6 7.58 8.42 7.19
C GLY A 6 6.22 8.32 7.87
N GLY A 7 5.26 7.68 7.18
CA GLY A 7 4.11 7.08 7.86
C GLY A 7 4.56 6.14 8.99
N PRO A 8 3.71 5.89 9.99
CA PRO A 8 4.09 5.15 11.19
C PRO A 8 4.72 3.79 10.85
N ALA A 9 5.84 3.48 11.50
CA ALA A 9 6.53 2.19 11.37
C ALA A 9 5.79 1.01 12.03
N GLY A 10 4.52 1.20 12.37
CA GLY A 10 3.65 0.25 13.06
C GLY A 10 2.18 0.41 12.63
N PRO A 11 1.31 -0.54 13.04
CA PRO A 11 -0.09 -0.54 12.65
C PRO A 11 -0.84 0.70 13.13
N GLU A 12 -1.53 1.37 12.22
CA GLU A 12 -2.52 2.41 12.52
C GLU A 12 -3.93 1.91 12.17
N GLN A 13 -4.97 2.50 12.76
CA GLN A 13 -6.36 2.19 12.41
C GLN A 13 -6.91 3.22 11.43
N VAL A 14 -7.41 2.76 10.29
CA VAL A 14 -7.94 3.60 9.21
C VAL A 14 -9.27 3.04 8.75
N GLY A 15 -10.37 3.78 8.92
CA GLY A 15 -11.70 3.30 8.53
C GLY A 15 -12.14 1.99 9.21
N GLY A 16 -11.60 1.71 10.41
CA GLY A 16 -11.83 0.45 11.14
C GLY A 16 -10.89 -0.69 10.75
N VAL A 17 -9.97 -0.48 9.82
CA VAL A 17 -9.02 -1.49 9.30
C VAL A 17 -7.61 -1.20 9.80
N ALA A 18 -6.88 -2.23 10.25
CA ALA A 18 -5.47 -2.07 10.60
C ALA A 18 -4.64 -1.85 9.34
N PHE A 19 -3.74 -0.88 9.37
CA PHE A 19 -2.99 -0.44 8.20
C PHE A 19 -1.52 -0.26 8.52
N ILE A 20 -0.64 -0.78 7.66
CA ILE A 20 0.79 -0.47 7.64
C ILE A 20 1.15 0.00 6.23
N GLY A 21 1.73 1.19 6.12
CA GLY A 21 2.21 1.74 4.84
C GLY A 21 3.63 2.25 4.98
N GLN A 22 4.55 1.77 4.15
CA GLN A 22 5.96 2.17 4.20
C GLN A 22 6.53 2.50 2.82
N VAL A 23 7.40 3.51 2.79
CA VAL A 23 8.27 3.83 1.65
C VAL A 23 9.68 3.37 2.00
N LEU A 24 10.31 2.66 1.08
CA LEU A 24 11.59 1.98 1.23
C LEU A 24 12.53 2.44 0.11
N ASP A 25 13.43 3.38 0.42
CA ASP A 25 14.43 3.85 -0.54
C ASP A 25 15.49 2.77 -0.80
N GLY A 26 15.79 2.49 -2.07
CA GLY A 26 16.83 1.52 -2.46
C GLY A 26 16.44 0.04 -2.29
N PHE A 27 15.18 -0.26 -1.94
CA PHE A 27 14.72 -1.62 -1.73
C PHE A 27 14.46 -2.36 -3.06
N ASP A 28 14.79 -3.66 -3.14
CA ASP A 28 14.56 -4.45 -4.34
C ASP A 28 13.06 -4.65 -4.59
N ALA A 29 12.58 -4.17 -5.75
CA ALA A 29 11.19 -4.31 -6.17
C ALA A 29 10.71 -5.77 -6.22
N LYS A 30 11.61 -6.75 -6.42
CA LYS A 30 11.26 -8.18 -6.39
C LYS A 30 10.92 -8.68 -4.98
N GLY A 31 11.47 -8.05 -3.95
CA GLY A 31 11.24 -8.38 -2.54
C GLY A 31 9.94 -7.81 -1.97
N LEU A 32 9.26 -6.92 -2.69
CA LEU A 32 8.12 -6.15 -2.15
C LEU A 32 6.98 -7.03 -1.67
N ARG A 33 6.68 -8.12 -2.37
CA ARG A 33 5.62 -9.06 -1.94
C ARG A 33 5.95 -9.71 -0.59
N GLY A 34 7.20 -10.14 -0.41
CA GLY A 34 7.66 -10.69 0.86
C GLY A 34 7.57 -9.66 1.98
N ALA A 35 8.01 -8.42 1.74
CA ALA A 35 7.91 -7.34 2.72
C ALA A 35 6.44 -7.02 3.10
N VAL A 36 5.53 -7.06 2.12
CA VAL A 36 4.08 -6.92 2.39
C VAL A 36 3.58 -8.08 3.25
N ASP A 37 3.94 -9.33 2.94
CA ASP A 37 3.51 -10.48 3.72
C ASP A 37 4.02 -10.45 5.16
N GLU A 38 5.29 -10.07 5.37
CA GLU A 38 5.85 -9.83 6.70
C GLU A 38 5.10 -8.71 7.45
N ALA A 39 4.77 -7.61 6.75
CA ALA A 39 3.98 -6.54 7.33
C ALA A 39 2.56 -6.98 7.71
N LYS A 40 1.88 -7.80 6.89
CA LYS A 40 0.58 -8.39 7.27
C LYS A 40 0.70 -9.26 8.51
N GLN A 41 1.76 -10.05 8.65
CA GLN A 41 2.00 -10.84 9.86
C GLN A 41 2.15 -9.94 11.10
N ARG A 42 2.79 -8.78 10.96
CA ARG A 42 2.94 -7.78 12.03
C ARG A 42 1.64 -7.09 12.43
N LEU A 43 0.61 -7.07 11.57
CA LEU A 43 -0.73 -6.60 11.93
C LEU A 43 -1.38 -7.50 12.98
N GLY A 44 -1.01 -8.79 13.03
CA GLY A 44 -1.53 -9.75 14.01
C GLY A 44 -3.04 -10.05 13.88
N GLY A 45 -3.68 -9.62 12.80
CA GLY A 45 -5.12 -9.72 12.57
C GLY A 45 -5.51 -9.11 11.22
N SER A 46 -6.79 -8.75 11.07
CA SER A 46 -7.38 -8.18 9.86
C SER A 46 -6.74 -6.84 9.48
N GLY A 47 -6.30 -6.70 8.23
CA GLY A 47 -5.80 -5.41 7.78
C GLY A 47 -5.19 -5.36 6.38
N VAL A 48 -4.52 -4.24 6.10
CA VAL A 48 -3.92 -3.91 4.81
C VAL A 48 -2.47 -3.48 5.03
N ALA A 49 -1.56 -4.04 4.22
CA ALA A 49 -0.15 -3.68 4.22
C ALA A 49 0.28 -3.16 2.84
N VAL A 50 1.06 -2.08 2.82
CA VAL A 50 1.54 -1.42 1.59
C VAL A 50 3.03 -1.16 1.71
N MET A 51 3.78 -1.59 0.69
CA MET A 51 5.21 -1.32 0.58
C MET A 51 5.50 -0.64 -0.75
N VAL A 52 6.21 0.48 -0.71
CA VAL A 52 6.67 1.20 -1.90
C VAL A 52 8.18 1.21 -1.92
N ALA A 53 8.81 0.68 -2.96
CA ALA A 53 10.23 0.80 -3.21
C ALA A 53 10.52 1.96 -4.16
N VAL A 54 11.42 2.86 -3.79
CA VAL A 54 11.86 3.96 -4.65
C VAL A 54 13.28 3.68 -5.14
N ASN A 55 13.44 3.60 -6.46
CA ASN A 55 14.72 3.34 -7.12
C ASN A 55 14.83 4.19 -8.39
N ASP A 56 15.96 4.87 -8.57
CA ASP A 56 16.27 5.67 -9.78
C ASP A 56 15.14 6.64 -10.18
N GLY A 57 14.53 7.27 -9.17
CA GLY A 57 13.43 8.22 -9.35
C GLY A 57 12.08 7.59 -9.69
N ARG A 58 11.97 6.26 -9.74
CA ARG A 58 10.73 5.50 -10.00
C ARG A 58 10.23 4.82 -8.73
N ALA A 59 8.93 4.55 -8.66
CA ALA A 59 8.33 3.78 -7.57
C ALA A 59 7.77 2.45 -8.05
N SER A 60 8.06 1.39 -7.30
CA SER A 60 7.38 0.10 -7.36
C SER A 60 6.55 -0.07 -6.09
N ILE A 61 5.34 -0.59 -6.19
CA ILE A 61 4.43 -0.73 -5.04
C ILE A 61 3.81 -2.12 -5.02
N ALA A 62 3.69 -2.68 -3.82
CA ALA A 62 2.88 -3.86 -3.54
C ALA A 62 1.86 -3.55 -2.44
N VAL A 63 0.66 -4.11 -2.59
CA VAL A 63 -0.46 -3.97 -1.66
C VAL A 63 -0.94 -5.37 -1.29
N GLY A 64 -1.09 -5.63 0.00
CA GLY A 64 -1.63 -6.86 0.53
C GLY A 64 -2.83 -6.59 1.42
N VAL A 65 -3.86 -7.42 1.29
CA VAL A 65 -5.09 -7.39 2.10
C VAL A 65 -5.21 -8.76 2.76
N THR A 66 -5.61 -8.81 4.04
CA THR A 66 -5.86 -10.09 4.71
C THR A 66 -7.11 -10.77 4.16
N ASP A 67 -7.12 -12.09 4.15
CA ASP A 67 -8.14 -12.91 3.46
C ASP A 67 -9.57 -12.63 3.94
N ASP A 68 -9.76 -12.27 5.20
CA ASP A 68 -11.06 -11.96 5.81
C ASP A 68 -11.67 -10.63 5.31
N LEU A 69 -10.83 -9.72 4.80
CA LEU A 69 -11.24 -8.46 4.18
C LEU A 69 -11.48 -8.61 2.67
N VAL A 70 -10.96 -9.68 2.06
CA VAL A 70 -11.15 -9.98 0.65
C VAL A 70 -12.64 -10.21 0.38
N GLY A 71 -13.22 -9.36 -0.47
CA GLY A 71 -14.65 -9.32 -0.77
C GLY A 71 -15.33 -8.03 -0.30
N ARG A 72 -14.73 -7.32 0.67
CA ARG A 72 -15.11 -5.94 1.02
C ARG A 72 -14.14 -4.94 0.39
N ILE A 73 -12.84 -5.27 0.43
CA ILE A 73 -11.75 -4.47 -0.12
C ILE A 73 -10.83 -5.41 -0.92
N THR A 74 -10.29 -4.93 -2.04
CA THR A 74 -9.33 -5.70 -2.83
C THR A 74 -8.00 -4.96 -2.95
N ALA A 75 -6.89 -5.70 -2.92
CA ALA A 75 -5.55 -5.18 -3.16
C ALA A 75 -5.45 -4.51 -4.55
N VAL A 76 -6.17 -5.04 -5.54
CA VAL A 76 -6.16 -4.53 -6.92
C VAL A 76 -6.76 -3.13 -6.99
N ASP A 77 -7.89 -2.89 -6.31
CA ASP A 77 -8.55 -1.58 -6.34
C ASP A 77 -7.74 -0.52 -5.59
N LEU A 78 -7.18 -0.88 -4.44
CA LEU A 78 -6.28 0.00 -3.69
C LEU A 78 -5.01 0.32 -4.49
N LEU A 79 -4.40 -0.69 -5.10
CA LEU A 79 -3.21 -0.52 -5.93
C LEU A 79 -3.46 0.47 -7.08
N ARG A 80 -4.59 0.36 -7.78
CA ARG A 80 -4.90 1.25 -8.91
C ARG A 80 -4.94 2.72 -8.51
N LYS A 81 -5.47 3.03 -7.32
CA LYS A 81 -5.48 4.39 -6.77
C LYS A 81 -4.05 4.90 -6.56
N ALA A 82 -3.20 4.08 -5.93
CA ALA A 82 -1.80 4.42 -5.70
C ALA A 82 -0.98 4.56 -6.99
N VAL A 83 -1.13 3.65 -7.95
CA VAL A 83 -0.39 3.71 -9.22
C VAL A 83 -0.75 4.96 -10.03
N ALA A 84 -2.02 5.37 -10.00
CA ALA A 84 -2.45 6.62 -10.63
C ALA A 84 -1.72 7.85 -10.05
N VAL A 85 -1.50 7.88 -8.73
CA VAL A 85 -0.73 8.95 -8.07
C VAL A 85 0.72 8.96 -8.55
N LEU A 86 1.35 7.79 -8.69
CA LEU A 86 2.71 7.63 -9.20
C LEU A 86 2.86 7.96 -10.70
N GLY A 87 1.79 8.34 -11.38
CA GLY A 87 1.76 8.58 -12.83
C GLY A 87 1.94 7.30 -13.67
N GLY A 88 1.78 6.13 -13.04
CA GLY A 88 1.87 4.84 -13.71
C GLY A 88 0.57 4.47 -14.43
N GLN A 89 0.66 3.49 -15.31
CA GLN A 89 -0.49 2.90 -15.96
C GLN A 89 -0.53 1.40 -15.66
N GLY A 90 -1.61 0.93 -15.04
CA GLY A 90 -1.82 -0.48 -14.76
C GLY A 90 -1.30 -0.94 -13.39
N GLY A 91 -0.88 -2.20 -13.33
CA GLY A 91 -0.73 -2.95 -12.08
C GLY A 91 -1.83 -4.01 -11.96
N GLY A 92 -1.52 -5.10 -11.27
CA GLY A 92 -2.42 -6.25 -11.19
C GLY A 92 -1.96 -7.30 -10.20
N GLY A 93 -2.78 -8.32 -10.05
CA GLY A 93 -2.55 -9.39 -9.10
C GLY A 93 -3.87 -10.03 -8.69
N ARG A 94 -3.85 -10.65 -7.53
CA ARG A 94 -5.01 -11.29 -6.92
C ARG A 94 -5.73 -10.30 -5.98
N PRO A 95 -6.99 -10.58 -5.58
CA PRO A 95 -7.72 -9.73 -4.64
C PRO A 95 -7.02 -9.53 -3.29
N ASP A 96 -6.22 -10.50 -2.84
CA ASP A 96 -5.42 -10.46 -1.60
C ASP A 96 -4.05 -9.79 -1.76
N MET A 97 -3.52 -9.73 -2.99
CA MET A 97 -2.15 -9.28 -3.25
C MET A 97 -2.01 -8.72 -4.66
N ALA A 98 -1.62 -7.46 -4.78
CA ALA A 98 -1.44 -6.78 -6.06
C ALA A 98 -0.13 -5.99 -6.11
N GLN A 99 0.44 -5.86 -7.31
CA GLN A 99 1.68 -5.12 -7.54
C GLN A 99 1.61 -4.23 -8.78
N GLY A 100 2.27 -3.08 -8.71
CA GLY A 100 2.38 -2.12 -9.80
C GLY A 100 3.52 -1.13 -9.56
N GLY A 101 3.46 0.01 -10.23
CA GLY A 101 4.45 1.07 -10.09
C GLY A 101 4.20 2.21 -11.07
N GLY A 102 5.00 3.26 -10.93
CA GLY A 102 4.93 4.45 -11.78
C GLY A 102 6.27 5.16 -11.90
N PRO A 103 6.39 6.06 -12.90
CA PRO A 103 7.62 6.78 -13.17
C PRO A 103 7.97 7.82 -12.11
N ASP A 104 7.03 8.24 -11.25
CA ASP A 104 7.24 9.34 -10.30
C ASP A 104 7.43 8.82 -8.87
N GLY A 105 8.67 8.45 -8.54
CA GLY A 105 9.05 7.98 -7.21
C GLY A 105 8.94 9.05 -6.12
N SER A 106 8.93 10.35 -6.48
CA SER A 106 8.77 11.43 -5.52
C SER A 106 7.40 11.45 -4.85
N LYS A 107 6.41 10.79 -5.48
CA LYS A 107 5.04 10.64 -4.98
C LYS A 107 4.80 9.34 -4.20
N ALA A 108 5.86 8.65 -3.79
CA ALA A 108 5.72 7.39 -3.05
C ALA A 108 4.90 7.54 -1.76
N ALA A 109 5.12 8.61 -1.00
CA ALA A 109 4.33 8.90 0.19
C ALA A 109 2.86 9.20 -0.16
N ASP A 110 2.62 10.03 -1.17
CA ASP A 110 1.27 10.35 -1.65
C ASP A 110 0.50 9.10 -2.13
N ALA A 111 1.21 8.12 -2.70
CA ALA A 111 0.62 6.86 -3.14
C ALA A 111 0.16 5.99 -1.95
N VAL A 112 0.92 5.97 -0.85
CA VAL A 112 0.51 5.33 0.41
C VAL A 112 -0.69 6.07 0.99
N ASP A 113 -0.66 7.40 1.01
CA ASP A 113 -1.75 8.23 1.53
C ASP A 113 -3.05 8.08 0.74
N ALA A 114 -2.98 7.88 -0.58
CA ALA A 114 -4.15 7.59 -1.40
C ALA A 114 -4.84 6.27 -1.02
N ILE A 115 -4.07 5.26 -0.60
CA ILE A 115 -4.63 4.01 -0.06
C ILE A 115 -5.24 4.25 1.32
N ARG A 116 -4.54 4.99 2.19
CA ARG A 116 -5.06 5.36 3.51
C ARG A 116 -6.41 6.09 3.37
N ALA A 117 -6.51 7.07 2.48
CA ALA A 117 -7.75 7.80 2.23
C ALA A 117 -8.87 6.87 1.73
N ALA A 118 -8.56 5.95 0.81
CA ALA A 118 -9.55 4.99 0.30
C ALA A 118 -10.10 4.07 1.40
N LEU A 119 -9.28 3.67 2.37
CA LEU A 119 -9.73 2.88 3.52
C LEU A 119 -10.62 3.72 4.45
N ALA A 120 -10.32 5.00 4.63
CA ALA A 120 -11.14 5.89 5.45
C ALA A 120 -12.54 6.15 4.85
N GLU A 121 -12.66 6.20 3.52
CA GLU A 121 -13.93 6.41 2.81
C GLU A 121 -14.78 5.13 2.68
N ALA A 122 -14.17 3.95 2.81
CA ALA A 122 -14.84 2.65 2.74
C ALA A 122 -14.89 2.01 4.13
N PRO A 123 -15.69 2.55 5.08
CA PRO A 123 -15.74 2.02 6.43
C PRO A 123 -16.21 0.57 6.38
N VAL A 124 -15.35 -0.32 6.84
CA VAL A 124 -15.71 -1.71 7.04
C VAL A 124 -16.53 -1.73 8.32
N ALA A 125 -17.86 -1.86 8.21
CA ALA A 125 -18.71 -2.00 9.38
C ALA A 125 -18.23 -3.19 10.23
N ALA A 126 -18.03 -2.93 11.53
CA ALA A 126 -17.60 -3.88 12.54
C ALA A 126 -18.58 -5.06 12.67
#